data_AF-A0A1V5MUE8-F1
#
_entry.id   AF-A0A1V5MUE8-F1
#
_cell.length_a   1.000
_cell.length_b   1.000
_cell.length_c   1.000
_cell.angle_alpha   90.00
_cell.angle_beta   90.00
_cell.angle_gamma   90.00
#
_symmetry.space_group_name_H-M   'P 1'
#
loop_
_entity.id
_entity.type
_entity.pdbx_description
1 polymer ?
#
loop_
_entity_poly.entity_id
_entity_poly.type
_entity_poly.pdbx_seq_one_letter_code
_entity_poly.pdbx_strand_id
1 'polypeptide(L)'
;MCDGLKTELSFNDMPSLIKTLTAFQMAQGITTVLLSMSENGVLVSEMKGDSQQTFHIPAHLRTIADVSGAGDTLISVAALGIALKLDARTVASLSNLAGGVVCEYVGVVPVDKNRLFDEASKLLIKE
;
A
#
# COMPACT_ATOMS: atom_id res chain seq x y z
N MET A 1 14.01 -0.13 -10.94
CA MET A 1 15.10 0.76 -10.53
C MET A 1 14.48 1.88 -9.70
N CYS A 2 14.94 2.12 -8.48
CA CYS A 2 14.45 3.25 -7.66
C CYS A 2 15.41 4.43 -7.84
N ASP A 3 15.29 5.13 -8.96
CA ASP A 3 16.23 6.19 -9.37
C ASP A 3 16.36 7.30 -8.32
N GLY A 4 15.29 7.57 -7.56
CA GLY A 4 15.28 8.54 -6.47
C GLY A 4 16.15 8.16 -5.26
N LEU A 5 16.38 6.86 -5.01
CA LEU A 5 17.15 6.38 -3.86
C LEU A 5 18.61 6.04 -4.23
N LYS A 6 18.99 6.12 -5.52
CA LYS A 6 20.32 5.75 -6.03
C LYS A 6 20.81 4.38 -5.53
N THR A 7 19.86 3.46 -5.27
CA THR A 7 20.10 2.15 -4.69
C THR A 7 19.25 1.13 -5.45
N GLU A 8 19.79 -0.07 -5.66
CA GLU A 8 19.00 -1.17 -6.18
C GLU A 8 18.13 -1.76 -5.08
N LEU A 9 16.82 -1.58 -5.21
CA LEU A 9 15.83 -2.23 -4.36
C LEU A 9 15.29 -3.47 -5.06
N SER A 10 15.34 -4.60 -4.36
CA SER A 10 14.71 -5.85 -4.76
C SER A 10 13.53 -6.15 -3.86
N PHE A 11 12.34 -6.30 -4.44
CA PHE A 11 11.15 -6.71 -3.69
C PHE A 11 11.21 -8.19 -3.26
N ASN A 12 12.17 -8.96 -3.76
CA ASN A 12 12.39 -10.36 -3.38
C ASN A 12 13.24 -10.50 -2.10
N ASP A 13 13.85 -9.42 -1.62
CA ASP A 13 14.66 -9.38 -0.39
C ASP A 13 14.02 -8.43 0.62
N MET A 14 12.96 -8.91 1.28
CA MET A 14 12.21 -8.14 2.28
C MET A 14 13.11 -7.61 3.42
N PRO A 15 14.05 -8.38 4.00
CA PRO A 15 14.98 -7.85 4.98
C PRO A 15 15.77 -6.63 4.50
N SER A 16 16.33 -6.68 3.29
CA SER A 16 17.10 -5.57 2.72
C SER A 16 16.22 -4.36 2.40
N LEU A 17 15.01 -4.61 1.87
CA LEU A 17 14.03 -3.58 1.57
C LEU A 17 13.61 -2.83 2.84
N ILE A 18 13.25 -3.56 3.90
CA ILE A 18 12.86 -2.97 5.19
C ILE A 18 14.02 -2.17 5.77
N LYS A 19 15.24 -2.70 5.75
CA LYS A 19 16.43 -1.98 6.23
C LYS A 19 16.63 -0.65 5.51
N THR A 20 16.52 -0.66 4.18
CA THR A 20 16.69 0.55 3.36
C THR A 20 15.57 1.55 3.61
N LEU A 21 14.33 1.05 3.72
CA LEU A 21 13.15 1.87 4.04
C LEU A 21 13.30 2.53 5.41
N THR A 22 13.68 1.78 6.45
CA THR A 22 13.90 2.32 7.80
C THR A 22 14.96 3.41 7.80
N ALA A 23 16.10 3.17 7.14
CA ALA A 23 17.17 4.17 7.05
C ALA A 23 16.69 5.46 6.36
N PHE A 24 15.91 5.31 5.27
CA PHE A 24 15.32 6.44 4.56
C PHE A 24 14.30 7.20 5.43
N GLN A 25 13.38 6.49 6.09
CA GLN A 25 12.38 7.08 6.98
C GLN A 25 13.02 7.91 8.10
N MET A 26 14.04 7.35 8.76
CA MET A 26 14.78 8.05 9.81
C MET A 26 15.51 9.28 9.27
N ALA A 27 16.21 9.15 8.13
CA ALA A 27 16.95 10.26 7.53
C ALA A 27 16.05 11.42 7.07
N GLN A 28 14.81 11.14 6.66
CA GLN A 28 13.85 12.14 6.19
C GLN A 28 12.88 12.62 7.29
N GLY A 29 12.91 12.04 8.48
CA GLY A 29 11.95 12.35 9.55
C GLY A 29 10.50 11.95 9.20
N ILE A 30 10.32 10.89 8.41
CA ILE A 30 8.99 10.42 7.97
C ILE A 30 8.45 9.40 8.98
N THR A 31 7.27 9.67 9.53
CA THR A 31 6.62 8.78 10.51
C THR A 31 6.04 7.53 9.86
N THR A 32 5.36 7.66 8.74
CA THR A 32 4.66 6.54 8.08
C THR A 32 4.98 6.52 6.60
N VAL A 33 5.36 5.37 6.07
CA VAL A 33 5.53 5.12 4.63
C VAL A 33 4.60 4.00 4.20
N LEU A 34 3.86 4.23 3.12
CA LEU A 34 3.22 3.19 2.33
C LEU A 34 4.01 3.05 1.02
N LEU A 35 4.63 1.90 0.82
CA LEU A 35 5.37 1.55 -0.39
C LEU A 35 4.51 0.59 -1.23
N SER A 36 4.01 1.08 -2.36
CA SER A 36 3.37 0.22 -3.37
C SER A 36 4.42 -0.58 -4.12
N MET A 37 4.23 -1.89 -4.21
CA MET A 37 5.14 -2.85 -4.84
C MET A 37 4.45 -3.60 -6.00
N SER A 38 3.50 -2.93 -6.66
CA SER A 38 2.73 -3.47 -7.79
C SER A 38 2.05 -4.80 -7.43
N GLU A 39 2.31 -5.88 -8.18
CA GLU A 39 1.76 -7.22 -7.94
C GLU A 39 2.17 -7.82 -6.59
N ASN A 40 3.25 -7.31 -5.97
CA ASN A 40 3.68 -7.76 -4.65
C ASN A 40 2.87 -7.10 -3.51
N GLY A 41 1.95 -6.18 -3.82
CA GLY A 41 1.09 -5.51 -2.85
C GLY A 41 1.71 -4.27 -2.24
N VAL A 42 1.49 -4.04 -0.95
CA VAL A 42 1.91 -2.82 -0.24
C VAL A 42 2.70 -3.18 1.01
N LEU A 43 3.84 -2.53 1.20
CA LEU A 43 4.56 -2.53 2.47
C LEU A 43 4.23 -1.25 3.21
N VAL A 44 3.73 -1.34 4.44
CA VAL A 44 3.54 -0.20 5.32
C VAL A 44 4.53 -0.25 6.47
N SER A 45 5.18 0.87 6.76
CA SER A 45 6.07 1.02 7.91
C SER A 45 5.75 2.29 8.67
N GLU A 46 5.51 2.15 9.97
CA GLU A 46 5.10 3.22 10.87
C GLU A 46 6.04 3.29 12.09
N MET A 47 6.58 4.47 12.33
CA MET A 47 7.39 4.81 13.50
C MET A 47 6.47 5.31 14.62
N LYS A 48 6.43 4.59 15.75
CA LYS A 48 5.72 4.98 16.98
C LYS A 48 6.72 5.17 18.12
N GLY A 49 7.16 6.41 18.30
CA GLY A 49 8.25 6.72 19.23
C GLY A 49 9.53 5.98 18.82
N ASP A 50 10.09 5.20 19.75
CA ASP A 50 11.29 4.38 19.51
C ASP A 50 10.99 3.01 18.88
N SER A 51 9.71 2.70 18.64
CA SER A 51 9.28 1.44 18.02
C SER A 51 8.93 1.60 16.55
N GLN A 52 9.25 0.60 15.74
CA GLN A 52 8.87 0.52 14.33
C GLN A 52 7.92 -0.67 14.13
N GLN A 53 6.80 -0.43 13.46
CA GLN A 53 5.88 -1.49 13.02
C GLN A 53 5.89 -1.54 11.50
N THR A 54 6.12 -2.73 10.95
CA THR A 54 6.16 -2.93 9.50
C THR A 54 5.28 -4.11 9.12
N PHE A 55 4.40 -3.92 8.14
CA PHE A 55 3.49 -4.94 7.65
C PHE A 55 3.56 -5.02 6.13
N HIS A 56 3.74 -6.23 5.61
CA HIS A 56 3.58 -6.51 4.19
C HIS A 56 2.17 -7.03 3.94
N ILE A 57 1.42 -6.31 3.10
CA ILE A 57 0.08 -6.68 2.68
C ILE A 57 0.16 -7.17 1.22
N PRO A 58 0.02 -8.48 0.96
CA PRO A 58 0.08 -9.00 -0.40
C PRO A 58 -1.10 -8.48 -1.23
N ALA A 59 -0.89 -8.30 -2.53
CA ALA A 59 -1.98 -7.98 -3.45
C ALA A 59 -2.98 -9.15 -3.51
N HIS A 60 -4.27 -8.84 -3.57
CA HIS A 60 -5.28 -9.84 -3.84
C HIS A 60 -5.28 -10.23 -5.31
N LEU A 61 -5.20 -11.53 -5.59
CA LEU A 61 -5.22 -12.09 -6.95
C LEU A 61 -6.50 -11.69 -7.68
N ARG A 62 -6.36 -11.13 -8.88
CA ARG A 62 -7.46 -10.66 -9.74
C ARG A 62 -7.00 -10.55 -11.19
N THR A 63 -7.93 -10.44 -12.13
CA THR A 63 -7.63 -10.28 -13.56
C THR A 63 -7.32 -8.81 -13.86
N ILE A 64 -6.08 -8.51 -14.23
CA ILE A 64 -5.64 -7.14 -14.52
C ILE A 64 -5.91 -6.79 -15.98
N ALA A 65 -6.64 -5.70 -16.22
CA ALA A 65 -6.92 -5.14 -17.54
C ALA A 65 -6.02 -3.93 -17.86
N ASP A 66 -5.83 -3.02 -16.90
CA ASP A 66 -5.01 -1.81 -17.00
C ASP A 66 -4.50 -1.45 -15.59
N VAL A 67 -3.38 -0.74 -15.47
CA VAL A 67 -2.84 -0.27 -14.18
C VAL A 67 -2.93 1.26 -14.02
N SER A 68 -3.53 1.93 -15.00
CA SER A 68 -3.73 3.38 -15.02
C SER A 68 -4.56 3.85 -13.83
N GLY A 69 -4.01 4.75 -13.01
CA GLY A 69 -4.73 5.34 -11.87
C GLY A 69 -4.77 4.48 -10.60
N ALA A 70 -4.12 3.31 -10.58
CA ALA A 70 -4.05 2.46 -9.38
C ALA A 70 -3.36 3.18 -8.21
N GLY A 71 -2.27 3.90 -8.49
CA GLY A 71 -1.56 4.72 -7.51
C GLY A 71 -2.41 5.87 -6.95
N ASP A 72 -3.17 6.56 -7.82
CA ASP A 72 -4.07 7.64 -7.42
C ASP A 72 -5.22 7.12 -6.53
N THR A 73 -5.71 5.91 -6.83
CA THR A 73 -6.71 5.24 -6.00
C THR A 73 -6.14 4.85 -4.64
N LEU A 74 -4.93 4.28 -4.63
CA LEU A 74 -4.23 3.90 -3.41
C LEU A 74 -4.01 5.11 -2.50
N ILE A 75 -3.47 6.22 -3.02
CA ILE A 75 -3.24 7.43 -2.21
C ILE A 75 -4.54 8.08 -1.73
N SER A 76 -5.61 8.05 -2.55
CA SER A 76 -6.91 8.60 -2.18
C SER A 76 -7.54 7.84 -1.01
N VAL A 77 -7.50 6.51 -1.04
CA VAL A 77 -8.02 5.67 0.05
C VAL A 77 -7.12 5.76 1.28
N ALA A 78 -5.79 5.85 1.10
CA ALA A 78 -4.86 6.02 2.20
C ALA A 78 -5.11 7.33 2.95
N ALA A 79 -5.27 8.44 2.21
CA ALA A 79 -5.59 9.75 2.77
C ALA A 79 -6.90 9.74 3.56
N LEU A 80 -7.94 9.09 3.03
CA LEU A 80 -9.22 8.92 3.73
C LEU A 80 -9.05 8.12 5.03
N GLY A 81 -8.35 6.99 5.00
CA GLY A 81 -8.10 6.16 6.18
C GLY A 81 -7.32 6.90 7.27
N ILE A 82 -6.31 7.68 6.88
CA ILE A 82 -5.55 8.54 7.80
C ILE A 82 -6.45 9.63 8.40
N ALA A 83 -7.29 10.29 7.60
CA ALA A 83 -8.24 11.30 8.08
C ALA A 83 -9.24 10.72 9.11
N LEU A 84 -9.61 9.45 8.93
CA LEU A 84 -10.44 8.69 9.87
C LEU A 84 -9.67 8.11 11.07
N LYS A 85 -8.35 8.36 11.15
CA LYS A 85 -7.45 7.85 12.21
C LYS A 85 -7.44 6.32 12.33
N LEU A 86 -7.58 5.63 11.20
CA LEU A 86 -7.40 4.18 11.15
C LEU A 86 -5.93 3.81 11.38
N ASP A 87 -5.69 2.60 11.88
CA ASP A 87 -4.33 2.11 12.04
C ASP A 87 -3.64 1.85 10.69
N ALA A 88 -2.31 1.92 10.66
CA ALA A 88 -1.53 1.82 9.44
C ALA A 88 -1.75 0.52 8.65
N ARG A 89 -2.02 -0.61 9.33
CA ARG A 89 -2.29 -1.89 8.68
C ARG A 89 -3.63 -1.84 7.95
N THR A 90 -4.68 -1.33 8.60
CA THR A 90 -6.00 -1.14 7.98
C THR A 90 -5.95 -0.19 6.79
N VAL A 91 -5.25 0.94 6.92
CA VAL A 91 -5.04 1.90 5.83
C VAL A 91 -4.37 1.23 4.63
N ALA A 92 -3.28 0.49 4.87
CA ALA A 92 -2.57 -0.22 3.81
C ALA A 92 -3.42 -1.29 3.13
N SER A 93 -4.17 -2.08 3.90
CA SER A 93 -5.06 -3.12 3.37
C SER A 93 -6.17 -2.56 2.49
N LEU A 94 -6.87 -1.52 2.94
CA LEU A 94 -7.93 -0.89 2.15
C LEU A 94 -7.39 -0.24 0.87
N SER A 95 -6.24 0.42 0.96
CA SER A 95 -5.63 1.11 -0.18
C SER A 95 -5.12 0.14 -1.22
N ASN A 96 -4.49 -0.97 -0.79
CA ASN A 96 -4.04 -2.05 -1.65
C ASN A 96 -5.23 -2.73 -2.36
N LEU A 97 -6.30 -3.00 -1.63
CA LEU A 97 -7.53 -3.57 -2.19
C LEU A 97 -8.14 -2.65 -3.24
N ALA A 98 -8.32 -1.37 -2.92
CA ALA A 98 -8.91 -0.39 -3.84
C ALA A 98 -8.07 -0.19 -5.11
N GLY A 99 -6.74 -0.07 -4.96
CA GLY A 99 -5.82 0.01 -6.08
C GLY A 99 -5.90 -1.22 -6.98
N GLY A 100 -6.05 -2.42 -6.39
CA GLY A 100 -6.29 -3.64 -7.16
C GLY A 100 -7.64 -3.64 -7.90
N VAL A 101 -8.72 -3.21 -7.25
CA VAL A 101 -10.08 -3.20 -7.84
C VAL A 101 -10.15 -2.38 -9.12
N VAL A 102 -9.52 -1.21 -9.15
CA VAL A 102 -9.54 -0.35 -10.34
C VAL A 102 -8.74 -0.94 -11.50
N CYS A 103 -7.75 -1.80 -11.22
CA CYS A 103 -6.95 -2.44 -12.26
C CYS A 103 -7.73 -3.47 -13.10
N GLU A 104 -8.94 -3.85 -12.71
CA GLU A 104 -9.81 -4.77 -13.48
C GLU A 104 -10.53 -4.08 -14.65
N TYR A 105 -10.37 -2.77 -14.79
CA TYR A 105 -11.02 -1.94 -15.80
C TYR A 105 -10.00 -1.23 -16.67
N VAL A 106 -10.42 -0.79 -17.86
CA VAL A 106 -9.57 -0.06 -18.81
C VAL A 106 -9.59 1.44 -18.50
N GLY A 107 -8.41 2.07 -18.48
CA GLY A 107 -8.24 3.49 -18.21
C GLY A 107 -8.35 3.86 -16.73
N VAL A 108 -8.34 5.16 -16.45
CA VAL A 108 -8.47 5.69 -15.09
C VAL A 108 -9.94 5.70 -14.69
N VAL A 109 -10.32 4.78 -13.80
CA VAL A 109 -11.69 4.67 -13.27
C VAL A 109 -11.72 4.94 -11.77
N PRO A 110 -12.78 5.57 -11.23
CA PRO A 110 -12.96 5.66 -9.80
C PRO A 110 -13.31 4.29 -9.22
N VAL A 111 -12.85 4.01 -8.00
CA VAL A 111 -13.26 2.81 -7.27
C VAL A 111 -14.74 2.88 -6.89
N ASP A 112 -15.50 1.81 -7.14
CA ASP A 112 -16.89 1.71 -6.70
C ASP A 112 -16.95 1.46 -5.18
N LYS A 113 -17.68 2.32 -4.47
CA LYS A 113 -17.79 2.28 -3.00
C LYS A 113 -18.42 0.97 -2.50
N ASN A 114 -19.50 0.52 -3.13
CA ASN A 114 -20.24 -0.66 -2.67
C ASN A 114 -19.40 -1.91 -2.90
N ARG A 115 -18.77 -2.00 -4.07
CA ARG A 115 -17.82 -3.07 -4.39
C ARG A 115 -16.66 -3.11 -3.40
N LEU A 116 -16.02 -1.98 -3.13
CA LEU A 116 -14.91 -1.90 -2.18
C LEU A 116 -15.35 -2.33 -0.77
N PHE A 117 -16.53 -1.88 -0.32
CA PHE A 117 -17.09 -2.27 0.97
C PHE A 117 -17.36 -3.78 1.07
N ASP A 118 -18.00 -4.36 0.06
CA ASP A 118 -18.33 -5.78 0.01
C ASP A 118 -17.08 -6.66 -0.01
N GLU A 119 -16.07 -6.28 -0.80
CA GLU A 119 -14.79 -7.00 -0.86
C GLU A 119 -14.01 -6.86 0.46
N ALA A 120 -13.90 -5.64 1.01
CA ALA A 120 -13.22 -5.41 2.28
C ALA A 120 -13.86 -6.22 3.41
N SER A 121 -15.19 -6.26 3.46
CA SER A 121 -15.93 -7.03 4.47
C SER A 121 -15.67 -8.53 4.38
N LYS A 122 -15.45 -9.06 3.16
CA LYS A 122 -15.17 -10.49 2.93
C LYS A 122 -13.71 -10.86 3.19
N LEU A 123 -12.79 -9.99 2.81
CA LEU A 123 -11.35 -10.28 2.74
C LEU A 123 -10.57 -9.80 3.96
N LEU A 124 -10.99 -8.72 4.62
CA LEU A 124 -10.20 -8.06 5.67
C LEU A 124 -10.76 -8.26 7.09
N ILE A 125 -12.05 -8.61 7.24
CA ILE A 125 -12.69 -8.81 8.56
C ILE A 125 -12.56 -10.28 9.05
N LYS A 126 -12.02 -11.18 8.22
CA LYS A 126 -11.87 -12.61 8.55
C LYS A 126 -10.58 -12.97 9.29
N GLU A 127 -9.79 -11.99 9.75
CA GLU A 127 -8.58 -12.21 10.56
C GLU A 127 -8.83 -12.01 12.06
#